data_AF-A0A4Y2K7U2-F1
#
_entry.id   AF-A0A4Y2K7U2-F1
#
_cell.length_a   1.000
_cell.length_b   1.000
_cell.length_c   1.000
_cell.angle_alpha   90.00
_cell.angle_beta   90.00
_cell.angle_gamma   90.00
#
_symmetry.space_group_name_H-M   'P 1'
#
loop_
_entity.id
_entity.type
_entity.pdbx_description
1 polymer ?
#
loop_
_entity_poly.entity_id
_entity_poly.type
_entity_poly.pdbx_seq_one_letter_code
_entity_poly.pdbx_strand_id
1 'polypeptide(L)'
;MVCPLLFPGGEQGWSNEMEHVEERRSAKKIVTQLQFYAYRLSFRSGFSLLHISGKLFQQYVIDDYVKTEGSRLKYIRLNQKDLRVEMYRGILDALTTRASNNNLRVGKLVILPFFSRKSLFHATKLSGCNGYGQEVRVA
;
A
#
# COMPACT_ATOMS: atom_id res chain seq x y z
N MET A 1 13.84 -0.65 -18.05
CA MET A 1 14.53 -0.55 -19.36
C MET A 1 13.83 0.45 -20.27
N VAL A 2 14.56 1.00 -21.26
CA VAL A 2 13.95 1.63 -22.45
C VAL A 2 13.89 0.55 -23.52
N CYS A 3 12.76 0.39 -24.19
CA CYS A 3 12.62 -0.50 -25.35
C CYS A 3 12.59 0.37 -26.61
N PRO A 4 13.73 0.62 -27.29
CA PRO A 4 13.78 1.53 -28.43
C PRO A 4 12.85 1.10 -29.58
N LEU A 5 12.62 -0.22 -29.72
CA LEU A 5 11.72 -0.79 -30.71
C LEU A 5 10.24 -0.44 -30.49
N LEU A 6 9.84 -0.21 -29.24
CA LEU A 6 8.47 0.20 -28.88
C LEU A 6 8.27 1.72 -29.01
N PHE A 7 9.36 2.50 -28.94
CA PHE A 7 9.35 3.96 -29.02
C PHE A 7 10.42 4.45 -29.98
N PRO A 8 10.25 4.25 -31.30
CA PRO A 8 11.24 4.68 -32.29
C PRO A 8 11.45 6.20 -32.29
N GLY A 9 10.46 6.98 -31.84
CA GLY A 9 10.56 8.43 -31.67
C GLY A 9 11.19 8.90 -30.35
N GLY A 10 11.68 8.00 -29.49
CA GLY A 10 12.29 8.37 -28.21
C GLY A 10 11.30 8.96 -27.20
N GLU A 11 10.10 8.39 -27.11
CA GLU A 11 9.06 8.88 -26.19
C GLU A 11 9.57 8.91 -24.73
N GLN A 12 9.30 10.04 -24.05
CA GLN A 12 9.71 10.23 -22.67
C GLN A 12 8.96 9.26 -21.75
N GLY A 13 9.71 8.57 -20.89
CA GLY A 13 9.14 7.74 -19.83
C GLY A 13 8.49 8.55 -18.71
N TRP A 14 7.97 7.86 -17.70
CA TRP A 14 7.44 8.51 -16.51
C TRP A 14 8.54 9.23 -15.71
N SER A 15 8.25 10.43 -15.23
CA SER A 15 9.08 11.22 -14.31
C SER A 15 8.24 11.75 -13.14
N ASN A 16 8.91 12.05 -12.00
CA ASN A 16 8.25 12.63 -10.82
C ASN A 16 7.69 14.04 -11.03
N GLU A 17 8.10 14.70 -12.12
CA GLU A 17 7.73 16.08 -12.47
C GLU A 17 6.51 16.13 -13.39
N MET A 18 5.98 14.97 -13.79
CA MET A 18 4.85 14.89 -14.71
C MET A 18 3.55 15.28 -14.00
N GLU A 19 2.87 16.32 -14.50
CA GLU A 19 1.61 16.82 -13.95
C GLU A 19 0.39 16.40 -14.79
N HIS A 20 -0.78 16.33 -14.15
CA HIS A 20 -2.04 16.11 -14.86
C HIS A 20 -2.35 17.31 -15.75
N VAL A 21 -2.81 17.05 -16.98
CA VAL A 21 -3.27 18.12 -17.89
C VAL A 21 -4.48 18.82 -17.25
N GLU A 22 -4.45 20.16 -17.23
CA GLU A 22 -5.36 21.09 -16.53
C GLU A 22 -6.85 20.70 -16.51
N GLU A 23 -7.34 20.04 -17.56
CA GLU A 23 -8.75 19.69 -17.77
C GLU A 23 -9.24 18.50 -16.92
N ARG A 24 -8.34 17.68 -16.37
CA ARG A 24 -8.70 16.48 -15.58
C ARG A 24 -8.08 16.50 -14.18
N ARG A 25 -8.46 17.47 -13.36
CA ARG A 25 -7.99 17.55 -11.97
C ARG A 25 -8.53 16.38 -11.13
N SER A 26 -7.71 15.35 -10.96
CA SER A 26 -7.74 14.57 -9.70
C SER A 26 -7.10 15.44 -8.62
N ALA A 27 -7.47 15.27 -7.35
CA ALA A 27 -6.98 16.09 -6.22
C ALA A 27 -5.43 16.09 -6.05
N LYS A 28 -4.70 15.23 -6.79
CA LYS A 28 -3.23 15.23 -6.87
C LYS A 28 -2.75 15.84 -8.18
N LYS A 29 -1.90 16.87 -8.07
CA LYS A 29 -1.28 17.58 -9.20
C LYS A 29 -0.30 16.70 -10.01
N ILE A 30 0.36 15.75 -9.34
CA ILE A 30 1.41 14.89 -9.91
C ILE A 30 0.81 13.57 -10.40
N VAL A 31 1.18 13.15 -11.62
CA VAL A 31 0.82 11.86 -12.21
C VAL A 31 1.62 10.75 -11.54
N THR A 32 0.91 9.79 -10.94
CA THR A 32 1.60 8.62 -10.37
C THR A 32 2.12 7.69 -11.47
N GLN A 33 3.17 6.95 -11.15
CA GLN A 33 3.74 5.96 -12.07
C GLN A 33 2.66 4.99 -12.60
N LEU A 34 1.81 4.48 -11.69
CA LEU A 34 0.70 3.61 -12.05
C LEU A 34 -0.31 4.28 -13.00
N GLN A 35 -0.65 5.56 -12.77
CA GLN A 35 -1.58 6.30 -13.64
C GLN A 35 -1.01 6.48 -15.04
N PHE A 36 0.27 6.85 -15.15
CA PHE A 36 0.94 7.01 -16.44
C PHE A 36 0.93 5.71 -17.25
N TYR A 37 1.27 4.61 -16.60
CA TYR A 37 1.35 3.34 -17.29
C TYR A 37 -0.02 2.71 -17.59
N ALA A 38 -0.99 2.85 -16.68
CA ALA A 38 -2.38 2.47 -16.96
C ALA A 38 -2.94 3.25 -18.16
N TYR A 39 -2.65 4.55 -18.25
CA TYR A 39 -3.00 5.37 -19.41
C TYR A 39 -2.33 4.86 -20.69
N ARG A 40 -1.05 4.51 -20.65
CA ARG A 40 -0.35 3.96 -21.82
C ARG A 40 -0.78 2.56 -22.23
N LEU A 41 -1.23 1.73 -21.28
CA LEU A 41 -1.73 0.38 -21.54
C LEU A 41 -3.22 0.35 -21.90
N SER A 42 -3.94 1.46 -21.72
CA SER A 42 -5.34 1.55 -22.14
C SER A 42 -5.48 1.31 -23.65
N PHE A 43 -6.48 0.53 -24.02
CA PHE A 43 -6.83 0.32 -25.42
C PHE A 43 -7.50 1.58 -25.98
N ARG A 44 -7.06 2.05 -27.15
CA ARG A 44 -7.63 3.21 -27.85
C ARG A 44 -7.91 2.85 -29.29
N SER A 45 -8.94 3.45 -29.87
CA SER A 45 -9.23 3.32 -31.29
C SER A 45 -8.11 3.94 -32.12
N GLY A 46 -7.24 3.10 -32.70
CA GLY A 46 -6.11 3.53 -33.54
C GLY A 46 -4.98 2.49 -33.59
N PHE A 47 -3.99 2.73 -34.46
CA PHE A 47 -2.78 1.91 -34.53
C PHE A 47 -1.92 2.16 -33.29
N SER A 48 -1.81 1.17 -32.42
CA SER A 48 -0.95 1.21 -31.25
C SER A 48 0.16 0.18 -31.39
N LEU A 49 1.39 0.63 -31.70
CA LEU A 49 2.56 -0.24 -31.83
C LEU A 49 2.74 -1.13 -30.59
N LEU A 50 2.47 -0.57 -29.41
CA LEU A 50 2.45 -1.26 -28.12
C LEU A 50 1.61 -2.54 -28.16
N HIS A 51 0.34 -2.44 -28.57
CA HIS A 51 -0.61 -3.55 -28.51
C HIS A 51 -0.40 -4.60 -29.62
N ILE A 52 0.31 -4.24 -30.69
CA ILE A 52 0.58 -5.13 -31.84
C ILE A 52 1.89 -5.91 -31.65
N SER A 53 2.78 -5.45 -30.78
CA SER A 53 4.14 -5.98 -30.61
C SER A 53 4.23 -7.38 -29.94
N GLY A 54 3.11 -8.02 -29.59
CA GLY A 54 3.07 -9.42 -29.13
C GLY A 54 3.95 -9.72 -27.91
N LYS A 55 5.00 -10.54 -28.08
CA LYS A 55 5.93 -10.90 -26.98
C LYS A 55 6.65 -9.68 -26.39
N LEU A 56 7.00 -8.72 -27.24
CA LEU A 56 7.68 -7.50 -26.80
C LEU A 56 6.74 -6.63 -25.93
N PHE A 57 5.43 -6.67 -26.19
CA PHE A 57 4.43 -6.05 -25.32
C PHE A 57 4.39 -6.71 -23.94
N GLN A 58 4.43 -8.05 -23.87
CA GLN A 58 4.44 -8.77 -22.60
C GLN A 58 5.68 -8.40 -21.77
N GLN A 59 6.86 -8.35 -22.38
CA GLN A 59 8.08 -7.91 -21.71
C GLN A 59 7.97 -6.47 -21.20
N TYR A 60 7.37 -5.58 -21.99
CA TYR A 60 7.12 -4.20 -21.60
C TYR A 60 6.21 -4.11 -20.37
N VAL A 61 5.10 -4.85 -20.34
CA VAL A 61 4.17 -4.90 -19.20
C VAL A 61 4.88 -5.39 -17.93
N ILE A 62 5.73 -6.40 -18.06
CA ILE A 62 6.49 -6.95 -16.92
C ILE A 62 7.52 -5.94 -16.40
N ASP A 63 8.33 -5.32 -17.28
CA ASP A 63 9.32 -4.30 -16.89
C ASP A 63 8.64 -3.12 -16.21
N ASP A 64 7.46 -2.74 -16.70
CA ASP A 64 6.65 -1.69 -16.10
C ASP A 64 6.14 -2.05 -14.69
N TYR A 65 5.57 -3.24 -14.54
CA TYR A 65 5.12 -3.73 -13.25
C TYR A 65 6.26 -3.75 -12.22
N VAL A 66 7.44 -4.24 -12.60
CA VAL A 66 8.62 -4.30 -11.72
C VAL A 66 9.05 -2.89 -11.29
N LYS A 67 9.01 -1.89 -12.18
CA LYS A 67 9.32 -0.50 -11.82
C LYS A 67 8.32 0.06 -10.81
N THR A 68 7.03 -0.14 -11.08
CA THR A 68 5.96 0.33 -10.20
C THR A 68 6.05 -0.31 -8.82
N GLU A 69 6.30 -1.62 -8.76
CA GLU A 69 6.47 -2.35 -7.51
C GLU A 69 7.75 -1.95 -6.77
N GLY A 70 8.85 -1.71 -7.49
CA GLY A 70 10.08 -1.18 -6.92
C GLY A 70 9.87 0.18 -6.24
N SER A 71 9.13 1.09 -6.88
CA SER A 71 8.74 2.37 -6.29
C SER A 71 7.87 2.18 -5.03
N ARG A 72 6.94 1.23 -5.05
CA ARG A 72 6.07 0.91 -3.90
C ARG A 72 6.86 0.35 -2.72
N LEU A 73 7.77 -0.59 -2.97
CA LEU A 73 8.65 -1.15 -1.95
C LEU A 73 9.59 -0.09 -1.37
N LYS A 74 10.09 0.82 -2.21
CA LYS A 74 10.89 1.97 -1.75
C LYS A 74 10.09 2.86 -0.82
N TYR A 75 8.83 3.16 -1.16
CA TYR A 75 7.95 3.92 -0.27
C TYR A 75 7.75 3.23 1.08
N ILE A 76 7.45 1.92 1.06
CA ILE A 76 7.28 1.13 2.29
C ILE A 76 8.56 1.16 3.14
N ARG A 77 9.73 1.06 2.51
CA ARG A 77 11.03 1.07 3.21
C ARG A 77 11.32 2.43 3.86
N LEU A 78 11.00 3.53 3.18
CA LEU A 78 11.28 4.89 3.68
C LEU A 78 10.30 5.35 4.75
N ASN A 79 9.03 4.93 4.65
CA ASN A 79 7.95 5.37 5.54
C ASN A 79 7.58 4.31 6.60
N GLN A 80 8.51 3.39 6.91
CA GLN A 80 8.29 2.30 7.87
C GLN A 80 7.77 2.79 9.23
N LYS A 81 8.26 3.95 9.72
CA LYS A 81 7.87 4.48 11.03
C LYS A 81 6.40 4.89 11.03
N ASP A 82 5.98 5.62 10.01
CA ASP A 82 4.61 6.13 9.90
C ASP A 82 3.62 4.99 9.70
N LEU A 83 3.98 4.02 8.85
CA LEU A 83 3.18 2.81 8.64
C LEU A 83 3.01 2.00 9.94
N ARG A 84 4.05 1.93 10.78
CA ARG A 84 3.96 1.28 12.10
C ARG A 84 3.05 2.05 13.05
N VAL A 85 3.15 3.37 13.09
CA VAL A 85 2.30 4.22 13.93
C VAL A 85 0.83 4.07 13.53
N GLU A 86 0.53 4.08 12.23
CA GLU A 86 -0.82 3.85 11.71
C GLU A 86 -1.36 2.47 12.11
N MET A 87 -0.55 1.41 11.96
CA MET A 87 -0.92 0.06 12.40
C MET A 87 -1.23 0.02 13.90
N TYR A 88 -0.42 0.66 14.74
CA TYR A 88 -0.66 0.71 16.18
C TYR A 88 -1.93 1.47 16.55
N ARG A 89 -2.22 2.57 15.86
CA ARG A 89 -3.49 3.30 16.01
C ARG A 89 -4.68 2.43 15.64
N GLY A 90 -4.64 1.75 14.49
CA GLY A 90 -5.72 0.86 14.08
C GLY A 90 -6.00 -0.26 15.08
N ILE A 91 -4.95 -0.82 15.70
CA ILE A 91 -5.10 -1.82 16.77
C ILE A 91 -5.74 -1.20 18.02
N LEU A 92 -5.28 -0.03 18.45
CA LEU A 92 -5.85 0.68 19.60
C LEU A 92 -7.33 1.02 19.37
N ASP A 93 -7.68 1.49 18.18
CA ASP A 93 -9.04 1.85 17.82
C ASP A 93 -9.94 0.61 17.85
N ALA A 94 -9.51 -0.51 17.24
CA ALA A 94 -10.26 -1.76 17.25
C ALA A 94 -10.48 -2.30 18.68
N LEU A 95 -9.45 -2.23 19.54
CA LEU A 95 -9.57 -2.61 20.94
C LEU A 95 -10.53 -1.70 21.70
N THR A 96 -10.49 -0.40 21.43
CA THR A 96 -11.36 0.60 22.06
C THR A 96 -12.82 0.39 21.65
N THR A 97 -13.08 0.19 20.36
CA THR A 97 -14.44 -0.14 19.87
C THR A 97 -14.98 -1.40 20.52
N ARG A 98 -14.16 -2.45 20.62
CA ARG A 98 -14.58 -3.69 21.26
C ARG A 98 -14.83 -3.53 22.76
N ALA A 99 -14.01 -2.73 23.44
CA ALA A 99 -14.17 -2.49 24.87
C ALA A 99 -15.43 -1.66 25.17
N SER A 100 -15.69 -0.62 24.37
CA SER A 100 -16.94 0.16 24.45
C SER A 100 -18.18 -0.70 24.23
N ASN A 101 -18.16 -1.61 23.25
CA ASN A 101 -19.29 -2.53 22.98
C ASN A 101 -19.56 -3.51 24.13
N ASN A 102 -18.55 -3.80 24.97
CA ASN A 102 -18.65 -4.73 26.10
C ASN A 102 -18.63 -4.02 27.46
N ASN A 103 -18.71 -2.68 27.52
CA ASN A 103 -18.57 -1.86 28.73
C ASN A 103 -17.28 -2.14 29.53
N LEU A 104 -16.20 -2.52 28.87
CA LEU A 104 -14.89 -2.79 29.47
C LEU A 104 -13.96 -1.58 29.35
N ARG A 105 -13.06 -1.37 30.33
CA ARG A 105 -12.00 -0.36 30.23
C ARG A 105 -10.78 -0.94 29.52
N VAL A 106 -10.28 -0.24 28.51
CA VAL A 106 -9.04 -0.61 27.79
C VAL A 106 -7.83 -0.35 28.71
N GLY A 107 -6.99 -1.37 28.91
CA GLY A 107 -5.73 -1.26 29.65
C GLY A 107 -4.59 -0.63 28.82
N LYS A 108 -3.41 -0.45 29.42
CA LYS A 108 -2.23 0.10 28.73
C LYS A 108 -1.71 -0.87 27.67
N LEU A 109 -1.69 -0.46 26.40
CA LEU A 109 -1.06 -1.21 25.32
C LEU A 109 0.47 -1.11 25.46
N VAL A 110 1.13 -2.23 25.74
CA VAL A 110 2.59 -2.33 25.73
C VAL A 110 3.01 -3.12 24.50
N ILE A 111 3.58 -2.44 23.51
CA ILE A 111 4.10 -3.07 22.30
C ILE A 111 5.57 -3.39 22.54
N LEU A 112 5.91 -4.68 22.54
CA LEU A 112 7.29 -5.12 22.68
C LEU A 112 8.08 -4.84 21.39
N PRO A 113 9.33 -4.33 21.47
CA PRO A 113 10.14 -3.98 20.30
C PRO A 113 10.38 -5.12 19.28
N PHE A 114 10.24 -6.38 19.72
CA PHE A 114 10.50 -7.57 18.90
C PHE A 114 9.28 -8.03 18.08
N PHE A 115 8.11 -7.45 18.29
CA PHE A 115 6.83 -7.97 17.79
C PHE A 115 6.52 -7.60 16.32
N SER A 116 7.52 -7.50 15.45
CA SER A 116 7.32 -7.17 14.03
C SER A 116 7.26 -8.37 13.08
N ARG A 117 7.31 -9.64 13.54
CA ARG A 117 7.26 -10.79 12.61
C ARG A 117 6.24 -11.89 12.84
N LYS A 118 5.98 -12.42 14.05
CA LYS A 118 4.98 -13.51 14.19
C LYS A 118 4.31 -13.46 15.56
N SER A 119 2.98 -13.56 15.51
CA SER A 119 2.04 -13.40 16.61
C SER A 119 2.15 -14.50 17.67
N LEU A 120 2.39 -14.12 18.92
CA LEU A 120 1.78 -14.72 20.09
C LEU A 120 1.56 -13.63 21.14
N PHE A 121 0.36 -13.05 21.19
CA PHE A 121 0.01 -12.03 22.17
C PHE A 121 -0.47 -12.72 23.46
N HIS A 122 0.29 -12.59 24.54
CA HIS A 122 -0.16 -12.96 25.88
C HIS A 122 -0.73 -11.72 26.57
N ALA A 123 -2.06 -11.63 26.65
CA ALA A 123 -2.71 -10.63 27.49
C ALA A 123 -2.52 -11.02 28.96
N THR A 124 -1.59 -10.39 29.66
CA THR A 124 -1.40 -10.65 31.09
C THR A 124 -2.38 -9.80 31.88
N LYS A 125 -3.38 -10.46 32.48
CA LYS A 125 -4.36 -9.85 33.38
C LYS A 125 -3.65 -9.39 34.65
N LEU A 126 -3.58 -8.08 34.92
CA LEU A 126 -3.21 -7.58 36.24
C LEU A 126 -4.36 -7.91 37.19
N SER A 127 -4.15 -8.98 37.95
CA SER A 127 -5.03 -9.46 39.02
C SER A 127 -5.00 -8.48 40.19
N GLY A 128 -6.07 -7.69 40.33
CA GLY A 128 -6.42 -6.95 41.53
C GLY A 128 -7.91 -7.10 41.81
N CYS A 129 -8.23 -8.14 42.60
CA CYS A 129 -9.44 -8.36 43.40
C CYS A 129 -10.84 -8.36 42.74
N ASN A 130 -11.48 -9.53 42.92
CA ASN A 130 -12.91 -9.85 42.98
C ASN A 130 -13.76 -9.97 41.70
N GLY A 131 -14.25 -11.21 41.51
CA GLY A 131 -15.62 -11.48 41.07
C GLY A 131 -15.80 -11.85 39.60
N TYR A 132 -16.03 -13.15 39.36
CA TYR A 132 -16.68 -13.76 38.19
C TYR A 132 -15.96 -13.62 36.83
N GLY A 133 -15.31 -14.73 36.47
CA GLY A 133 -14.60 -14.88 35.20
C GLY A 133 -15.54 -15.18 34.04
N GLN A 134 -15.31 -14.48 32.93
CA GLN A 134 -15.61 -14.98 31.60
C GLN A 134 -14.36 -14.79 30.74
N GLU A 135 -13.73 -15.90 30.36
CA GLU A 135 -12.66 -15.94 29.37
C GLU A 135 -13.24 -15.55 28.01
N VAL A 136 -12.74 -14.49 27.43
CA VAL A 136 -12.97 -14.19 26.00
C VAL A 136 -11.74 -14.64 25.24
N ARG A 137 -11.75 -15.89 24.78
CA ARG A 137 -10.84 -16.35 23.70
C ARG A 137 -11.28 -15.68 22.41
N VAL A 138 -10.34 -15.00 21.76
CA VAL A 138 -10.53 -14.44 20.41
C VAL A 138 -9.84 -15.42 19.46
N ALA A 139 -10.63 -16.09 18.62
CA ALA A 139 -10.14 -16.81 17.46
C ALA A 139 -9.66 -15.83 16.39
#